data_AF-A0A3N7CPG0-F1
#
_entry.id   AF-A0A3N7CPG0-F1
#
_cell.length_a   1.000
_cell.length_b   1.000
_cell.length_c   1.000
_cell.angle_alpha   90.00
_cell.angle_beta   90.00
_cell.angle_gamma   90.00
#
_symmetry.space_group_name_H-M   'P 1'
#
loop_
_entity.id
_entity.type
_entity.pdbx_description
1 polymer ?
#
loop_
_entity_poly.entity_id
_entity_poly.type
_entity_poly.pdbx_seq_one_letter_code
_entity_poly.pdbx_strand_id
1 'polypeptide(L)'
;MGLHRVSDFGIKKALNMNKIFTNFIAIFGLTILISCAQGNQEKSGVDPTFPKESVEPMPTIYGIDHESVEIRKGPGTKFGKVINEKATKSLGETHYCQVDFSTKVEVLETKGSWSKIRVVDPQWLSASHVGWIPSKVIISPEDQEKQSIGELDKESYEILETEHNRAVQNFHVLLKRAKFDKNYVYQFIKAFRKENCTMNCNVNLYDSKSVSNLIGVYPLEGKDYLKMADHLISASSFDATEVRDWYPYQDFKYKEFGGRNWKKKPVK
;
A
#
# COMPACT_ATOMS: atom_id res chain seq x y z
N MET A 1 -2.82 14.34 56.32
CA MET A 1 -3.39 14.77 55.03
C MET A 1 -2.57 14.13 53.93
N GLY A 2 -3.11 13.06 53.33
CA GLY A 2 -2.39 12.19 52.40
C GLY A 2 -2.33 12.78 50.99
N LEU A 3 -1.12 12.97 50.49
CA LEU A 3 -0.84 13.23 49.08
C LEU A 3 -0.80 11.89 48.35
N HIS A 4 -1.86 11.59 47.60
CA HIS A 4 -1.90 10.45 46.70
C HIS A 4 -1.01 10.70 45.48
N ARG A 5 0.07 9.90 45.39
CA ARG A 5 0.73 9.53 44.13
C ARG A 5 -0.29 8.88 43.21
N VAL A 6 -0.54 9.48 42.05
CA VAL A 6 -1.27 8.82 40.94
C VAL A 6 -0.42 8.92 39.68
N SER A 7 0.21 7.78 39.36
CA SER A 7 0.60 7.26 38.04
C SER A 7 1.37 8.14 37.04
N ASP A 8 2.68 8.22 37.24
CA ASP A 8 3.69 8.62 36.23
C ASP A 8 3.97 7.53 35.16
N PHE A 9 3.17 6.45 35.16
CA PHE A 9 3.39 5.27 34.33
C PHE A 9 2.65 5.32 32.98
N GLY A 10 1.69 6.24 32.80
CA GLY A 10 0.86 6.37 31.59
C GLY A 10 1.42 7.30 30.51
N ILE A 11 2.31 8.24 30.87
CA ILE A 11 2.78 9.30 29.95
C ILE A 11 3.98 8.83 29.10
N LYS A 12 4.74 7.82 29.57
CA LYS A 12 5.88 7.26 28.83
C LYS A 12 5.52 6.30 27.68
N LYS A 13 4.27 5.83 27.60
CA LYS A 13 3.82 4.92 26.51
C LYS A 13 3.28 5.66 25.28
N ALA A 14 2.80 6.90 25.44
CA ALA A 14 2.23 7.70 24.34
C ALA A 14 3.28 8.49 23.54
N LEU A 15 4.48 8.68 24.08
CA LEU A 15 5.56 9.45 23.44
C LEU A 15 6.51 8.60 22.56
N ASN A 16 6.30 7.28 22.47
CA ASN A 16 7.19 6.37 21.74
C ASN A 16 6.59 5.78 20.44
N MET A 17 5.40 6.23 20.03
CA MET A 17 4.74 5.76 18.80
C MET A 17 4.90 6.70 17.60
N ASN A 18 5.56 7.85 17.76
CA ASN A 18 5.76 8.86 16.69
C ASN A 18 7.21 8.98 16.20
N LYS A 19 8.04 7.94 16.38
CA LYS A 19 9.46 7.92 15.97
C LYS A 19 9.86 6.75 15.06
N ILE A 20 8.92 6.12 14.34
CA ILE A 20 9.21 4.94 13.50
C ILE A 20 9.17 5.21 11.98
N PHE A 21 9.09 6.48 11.53
CA PHE A 21 9.16 6.79 10.09
C PHE A 21 10.13 7.92 9.71
N THR A 22 11.22 8.06 10.44
CA THR A 22 12.31 8.96 10.06
C THR A 22 13.64 8.31 10.41
N ASN A 23 14.19 7.56 9.45
CA ASN A 23 15.62 7.47 9.16
C ASN A 23 15.87 6.31 8.20
N PHE A 24 16.39 6.63 7.02
CA PHE A 24 17.45 5.93 6.26
C PHE A 24 17.36 6.36 4.80
N ILE A 25 17.74 7.60 4.52
CA ILE A 25 18.23 8.00 3.20
C ILE A 25 19.67 8.41 3.40
N ALA A 26 20.60 7.51 3.05
CA ALA A 26 21.99 7.86 2.86
C ALA A 26 22.64 6.89 1.86
N ILE A 27 22.93 7.47 0.69
CA ILE A 27 24.13 7.25 -0.13
C ILE A 27 24.19 5.92 -0.91
N PHE A 28 24.11 6.03 -2.24
CA PHE A 28 25.19 5.57 -3.12
C PHE A 28 25.21 6.44 -4.38
N GLY A 29 26.01 7.51 -4.32
CA GLY A 29 26.57 8.12 -5.52
C GLY A 29 27.77 7.30 -5.96
N LEU A 30 27.66 6.64 -7.11
CA LEU A 30 28.79 6.03 -7.79
C LEU A 30 28.61 6.23 -9.30
N THR A 31 28.92 7.44 -9.77
CA THR A 31 29.13 7.71 -11.20
C THR A 31 30.59 7.41 -11.50
N ILE A 32 30.85 6.25 -12.10
CA ILE A 32 32.15 5.95 -12.70
C ILE A 32 32.23 6.69 -14.05
N LEU A 33 33.39 7.31 -14.24
CA LEU A 33 33.80 8.16 -15.36
C LEU A 33 33.67 7.45 -16.71
N ILE A 34 33.07 8.15 -17.68
CA ILE A 34 33.14 7.82 -19.10
C ILE A 34 34.54 8.19 -19.59
N SER A 35 35.36 7.20 -19.95
CA SER A 35 36.56 7.40 -20.74
C SER A 35 36.26 7.05 -22.19
N CYS A 36 36.43 8.01 -23.09
CA CYS A 36 36.44 7.81 -24.52
C CYS A 36 37.67 6.99 -24.95
N ALA A 37 37.47 6.07 -25.89
CA ALA A 37 38.50 5.67 -26.84
C ALA A 37 37.83 5.21 -28.15
N GLN A 38 37.97 6.02 -29.19
CA GLN A 38 37.78 5.60 -30.59
C GLN A 38 39.04 4.87 -31.05
N GLY A 39 38.89 3.83 -31.88
CA GLY A 39 40.04 3.29 -32.60
C GLY A 39 39.82 1.92 -33.25
N ASN A 40 39.56 1.98 -34.55
CA ASN A 40 39.91 1.00 -35.59
C ASN A 40 39.07 -0.27 -35.82
N GLN A 41 38.66 -0.35 -37.09
CA GLN A 41 38.26 -1.56 -37.79
C GLN A 41 39.47 -2.49 -37.96
N GLU A 42 39.29 -3.76 -37.63
CA GLU A 42 39.99 -4.85 -38.29
C GLU A 42 39.01 -6.00 -38.53
N LYS A 43 39.01 -6.50 -39.76
CA LYS A 43 38.22 -7.64 -40.24
C LYS A 43 38.96 -8.92 -39.83
N SER A 44 38.28 -9.84 -39.17
CA SER A 44 38.67 -11.25 -39.15
C SER A 44 37.43 -12.12 -39.09
N GLY A 45 37.27 -13.00 -40.09
CA GLY A 45 36.15 -13.92 -40.20
C GLY A 45 36.12 -14.89 -39.03
N VAL A 46 34.94 -14.98 -38.41
CA VAL A 46 34.58 -16.04 -37.47
C VAL A 46 33.16 -16.46 -37.81
N ASP A 47 33.01 -17.76 -38.03
CA ASP A 47 31.78 -18.51 -38.23
C ASP A 47 30.69 -18.12 -37.20
N PRO A 48 29.49 -17.64 -37.61
CA PRO A 48 28.45 -17.26 -36.67
C PRO A 48 27.59 -18.46 -36.31
N THR A 49 28.14 -19.44 -35.59
CA THR A 49 27.32 -20.30 -34.72
C THR A 49 27.14 -19.59 -33.38
N PHE A 50 26.32 -18.54 -33.38
CA PHE A 50 25.76 -18.02 -32.15
C PHE A 50 24.87 -19.10 -31.52
N PRO A 51 25.14 -19.53 -30.27
CA PRO A 51 24.15 -20.30 -29.53
C PRO A 51 22.87 -19.47 -29.50
N LYS A 52 21.75 -20.04 -29.95
CA LYS A 52 20.44 -19.45 -29.73
C LYS A 52 20.26 -19.32 -28.22
N GLU A 53 20.49 -18.13 -27.70
CA GLU A 53 20.08 -17.74 -26.36
C GLU A 53 18.57 -17.94 -26.32
N SER A 54 18.14 -19.00 -25.62
CA SER A 54 16.72 -19.25 -25.38
C SER A 54 16.24 -18.11 -24.51
N VAL A 55 15.54 -17.15 -25.11
CA VAL A 55 14.81 -16.11 -24.39
C VAL A 55 13.76 -16.84 -23.56
N GLU A 56 14.05 -17.09 -22.28
CA GLU A 56 13.05 -17.60 -21.36
C GLU A 56 11.90 -16.57 -21.31
N PRO A 57 10.64 -17.01 -21.43
CA PRO A 57 9.52 -16.10 -21.36
C PRO A 57 9.57 -15.37 -20.01
N MET A 58 9.47 -14.04 -20.05
CA MET A 58 9.43 -13.21 -18.85
C MET A 58 8.37 -13.75 -17.88
N PRO A 59 8.68 -13.87 -16.58
CA PRO A 59 7.75 -14.43 -15.61
C PRO A 59 6.49 -13.55 -15.52
N THR A 60 5.32 -14.18 -15.54
CA THR A 60 4.05 -13.48 -15.32
C THR A 60 4.00 -12.96 -13.89
N ILE A 61 3.71 -11.67 -13.74
CA ILE A 61 3.55 -11.02 -12.45
C ILE A 61 2.06 -10.98 -12.08
N TYR A 62 1.73 -11.51 -10.91
CA TYR A 62 0.39 -11.59 -10.37
C TYR A 62 0.20 -10.60 -9.22
N GLY A 63 -1.04 -10.22 -8.94
CA GLY A 63 -1.38 -9.56 -7.68
C GLY A 63 -1.98 -10.50 -6.65
N ILE A 64 -2.30 -9.92 -5.50
CA ILE A 64 -3.00 -10.61 -4.41
C ILE A 64 -4.37 -9.96 -4.22
N ASP A 65 -5.42 -10.77 -4.13
CA ASP A 65 -6.79 -10.34 -3.81
C ASP A 65 -7.18 -10.78 -2.39
N HIS A 66 -6.41 -10.29 -1.40
CA HIS A 66 -6.69 -10.54 0.01
C HIS A 66 -6.08 -9.45 0.93
N GLU A 67 -6.71 -9.18 2.07
CA GLU A 67 -6.26 -8.14 3.03
C GLU A 67 -4.94 -8.46 3.72
N SER A 68 -4.72 -9.72 4.06
CA SER A 68 -3.45 -10.23 4.59
C SER A 68 -3.44 -11.75 4.49
N VAL A 69 -2.34 -12.31 4.00
CA VAL A 69 -2.11 -13.75 3.88
C VAL A 69 -0.71 -14.06 4.37
N GLU A 70 -0.62 -14.85 5.44
CA GLU A 70 0.67 -15.30 5.95
C GLU A 70 1.30 -16.34 5.01
N ILE A 71 2.58 -16.14 4.72
CA ILE A 71 3.36 -17.04 3.86
C ILE A 71 3.74 -18.30 4.65
N ARG A 72 3.59 -19.47 4.04
CA ARG A 72 3.88 -20.77 4.68
C ARG A 72 5.12 -21.45 4.12
N LYS A 73 5.74 -22.29 4.95
CA LYS A 73 6.92 -23.10 4.58
C LYS A 73 6.58 -24.23 3.60
N GLY A 74 5.32 -24.62 3.47
CA GLY A 74 4.86 -25.70 2.59
C GLY A 74 3.38 -25.56 2.18
N PRO A 75 2.92 -26.39 1.22
CA PRO A 75 1.56 -26.32 0.69
C PRO A 75 0.54 -26.86 1.69
N GLY A 76 -0.17 -25.98 2.39
CA GLY A 76 -1.22 -26.37 3.33
C GLY A 76 -1.11 -25.68 4.69
N THR A 77 -2.22 -25.67 5.42
CA THR A 77 -2.31 -25.05 6.76
C THR A 77 -1.52 -25.79 7.84
N LYS A 78 -1.18 -27.06 7.62
CA LYS A 78 -0.34 -27.87 8.51
C LYS A 78 1.13 -27.42 8.54
N PHE A 79 1.58 -26.71 7.52
CA PHE A 79 2.95 -26.21 7.45
C PHE A 79 3.07 -24.90 8.24
N GLY A 80 4.18 -24.76 8.96
CA GLY A 80 4.50 -23.55 9.72
C GLY A 80 4.62 -22.32 8.83
N LYS A 81 4.52 -21.15 9.44
CA LYS A 81 4.63 -19.85 8.78
C LYS A 81 6.10 -19.46 8.57
N VAL A 82 6.37 -18.65 7.56
CA VAL A 82 7.69 -18.05 7.33
C VAL A 82 7.87 -16.88 8.30
N ILE A 83 8.99 -16.84 9.01
CA ILE A 83 9.30 -15.79 9.99
C ILE A 83 9.90 -14.59 9.26
N ASN A 84 9.43 -13.39 9.59
CA ASN A 84 10.06 -12.14 9.19
C ASN A 84 11.18 -11.82 10.19
N GLU A 85 12.38 -12.33 9.94
CA GLU A 85 13.54 -12.20 10.83
C GLU A 85 13.88 -10.73 11.15
N LYS A 86 13.78 -9.85 10.14
CA LYS A 86 14.10 -8.42 10.30
C LYS A 86 13.11 -7.73 11.24
N ALA A 87 11.81 -7.95 11.04
CA ALA A 87 10.77 -7.39 11.91
C ALA A 87 10.86 -8.00 13.31
N THR A 88 11.03 -9.33 13.41
CA THR A 88 11.15 -10.05 14.68
C THR A 88 12.28 -9.51 15.53
N LYS A 89 13.47 -9.34 14.93
CA LYS A 89 14.63 -8.77 15.62
C LYS A 89 14.41 -7.31 16.05
N SER A 90 13.72 -6.52 15.23
CA SER A 90 13.54 -5.08 15.48
C SER A 90 12.47 -4.79 16.53
N LEU A 91 11.43 -5.63 16.60
CA LEU A 91 10.25 -5.42 17.45
C LEU A 91 10.27 -6.28 18.72
N GLY A 92 11.16 -7.28 18.80
CA GLY A 92 11.33 -8.12 19.99
C GLY A 92 10.23 -9.16 20.19
N GLU A 93 9.36 -9.35 19.21
CA GLU A 93 8.31 -10.38 19.18
C GLU A 93 8.29 -11.08 17.81
N THR A 94 7.79 -12.31 17.75
CA THR A 94 7.77 -13.08 16.49
C THR A 94 6.80 -12.46 15.49
N HIS A 95 7.34 -11.97 14.37
CA HIS A 95 6.56 -11.53 13.21
C HIS A 95 6.70 -12.52 12.06
N TYR A 96 5.60 -12.75 11.35
CA TYR A 96 5.58 -13.63 10.17
C TYR A 96 5.54 -12.81 8.88
N CYS A 97 6.10 -13.37 7.81
CA CYS A 97 5.99 -12.79 6.47
C CYS A 97 4.54 -12.89 5.97
N GLN A 98 4.05 -11.82 5.34
CA GLN A 98 2.67 -11.70 4.88
C GLN A 98 2.64 -11.02 3.51
N VAL A 99 1.64 -11.35 2.71
CA VAL A 99 1.31 -10.65 1.47
C VAL A 99 -0.12 -10.12 1.52
N ASP A 100 -0.37 -9.03 0.82
CA ASP A 100 -1.67 -8.38 0.71
C ASP A 100 -1.83 -7.72 -0.66
N PHE A 101 -2.93 -7.00 -0.86
CA PHE A 101 -3.24 -6.29 -2.11
C PHE A 101 -2.14 -5.36 -2.64
N SER A 102 -1.21 -4.90 -1.78
CA SER A 102 -0.11 -4.01 -2.18
C SER A 102 1.09 -4.74 -2.77
N THR A 103 1.09 -6.08 -2.72
CA THR A 103 2.20 -6.89 -3.20
C THR A 103 1.94 -7.46 -4.59
N LYS A 104 3.01 -7.51 -5.40
CA LYS A 104 3.03 -8.30 -6.64
C LYS A 104 3.97 -9.48 -6.48
N VAL A 105 3.58 -10.59 -7.07
CA VAL A 105 4.27 -11.87 -6.88
C VAL A 105 4.50 -12.57 -8.22
N GLU A 106 5.57 -13.34 -8.29
CA GLU A 106 5.71 -14.40 -9.28
C GLU A 106 5.29 -15.75 -8.66
N VAL A 107 4.72 -16.63 -9.47
CA VAL A 107 4.39 -18.01 -9.06
C VAL A 107 5.54 -18.92 -9.47
N LEU A 108 6.21 -19.52 -8.48
CA LEU A 108 7.35 -20.41 -8.68
C LEU A 108 6.94 -21.87 -8.89
N GLU A 109 5.88 -22.30 -8.21
CA GLU A 109 5.41 -23.69 -8.21
C GLU A 109 3.95 -23.74 -7.77
N THR A 110 3.16 -24.70 -8.26
CA THR A 110 1.79 -24.96 -7.76
C THR A 110 1.64 -26.42 -7.38
N LYS A 111 1.04 -26.68 -6.21
CA LYS A 111 0.72 -28.01 -5.68
C LYS A 111 -0.71 -28.01 -5.13
N GLY A 112 -1.64 -28.59 -5.88
CA GLY A 112 -3.06 -28.60 -5.52
C GLY A 112 -3.61 -27.17 -5.44
N SER A 113 -4.23 -26.82 -4.31
CA SER A 113 -4.82 -25.50 -4.07
C SER A 113 -3.85 -24.46 -3.50
N TRP A 114 -2.55 -24.72 -3.59
CA TRP A 114 -1.49 -23.88 -3.04
C TRP A 114 -0.43 -23.56 -4.09
N SER A 115 0.03 -22.32 -4.09
CA SER A 115 1.10 -21.85 -4.96
C SER A 115 2.24 -21.30 -4.12
N LYS A 116 3.46 -21.69 -4.49
CA LYS A 116 4.68 -21.09 -3.98
C LYS A 116 4.94 -19.81 -4.75
N ILE A 117 5.10 -18.72 -4.03
CA ILE A 117 5.31 -17.39 -4.58
C ILE A 117 6.63 -16.80 -4.11
N ARG A 118 7.09 -15.80 -4.85
CA ARG A 118 8.09 -14.82 -4.41
C ARG A 118 7.51 -13.43 -4.64
N VAL A 119 7.58 -12.57 -3.63
CA VAL A 119 7.24 -11.14 -3.80
C VAL A 119 8.28 -10.50 -4.72
N VAL A 120 7.83 -9.78 -5.74
CA VAL A 120 8.69 -9.01 -6.65
C VAL A 120 8.51 -7.51 -6.47
N ASP A 121 7.37 -7.10 -5.92
CA ASP A 121 7.03 -5.71 -5.62
C ASP A 121 6.29 -5.66 -4.27
N PRO A 122 6.75 -4.88 -3.29
CA PRO A 122 7.97 -4.08 -3.33
C PRO A 122 9.26 -4.93 -3.26
N GLN A 123 10.29 -4.48 -3.97
CA GLN A 123 11.54 -5.23 -4.16
C GLN A 123 12.24 -5.61 -2.85
N TRP A 124 12.16 -4.77 -1.80
CA TRP A 124 12.81 -5.04 -0.52
C TRP A 124 12.24 -6.25 0.23
N LEU A 125 11.07 -6.77 -0.16
CA LEU A 125 10.50 -8.00 0.39
C LEU A 125 10.96 -9.26 -0.34
N SER A 126 11.50 -9.14 -1.56
CA SER A 126 11.76 -10.27 -2.46
C SER A 126 12.65 -11.38 -1.89
N ALA A 127 13.65 -11.02 -1.09
CA ALA A 127 14.56 -11.98 -0.47
C ALA A 127 13.92 -12.76 0.70
N SER A 128 12.91 -12.20 1.37
CA SER A 128 12.34 -12.77 2.61
C SER A 128 10.94 -13.33 2.44
N HIS A 129 10.17 -12.81 1.47
CA HIS A 129 8.78 -13.17 1.24
C HIS A 129 8.66 -14.22 0.13
N VAL A 130 9.18 -15.41 0.44
CA VAL A 130 9.13 -16.60 -0.43
C VAL A 130 8.47 -17.75 0.32
N GLY A 131 7.47 -18.38 -0.27
CA GLY A 131 6.79 -19.53 0.32
C GLY A 131 5.39 -19.73 -0.24
N TRP A 132 4.55 -20.48 0.48
CA TRP A 132 3.28 -20.98 -0.02
C TRP A 132 2.09 -20.16 0.48
N ILE A 133 1.17 -19.85 -0.43
CA ILE A 133 -0.13 -19.23 -0.15
C ILE A 133 -1.25 -19.99 -0.88
N PRO A 134 -2.52 -19.86 -0.46
CA PRO A 134 -3.64 -20.44 -1.20
C PRO A 134 -3.74 -19.85 -2.61
N SER A 135 -3.78 -20.67 -3.66
CA SER A 135 -3.78 -20.18 -5.04
C SER A 135 -4.97 -19.27 -5.36
N LYS A 136 -6.11 -19.49 -4.68
CA LYS A 136 -7.33 -18.68 -4.85
C LYS A 136 -7.20 -17.20 -4.50
N VAL A 137 -6.13 -16.82 -3.78
CA VAL A 137 -5.89 -15.41 -3.42
C VAL A 137 -5.01 -14.69 -4.45
N ILE A 138 -4.49 -15.42 -5.44
CA ILE A 138 -3.66 -14.87 -6.50
C ILE A 138 -4.59 -14.44 -7.64
N ILE A 139 -4.43 -13.20 -8.10
CA ILE A 139 -5.23 -12.64 -9.19
C ILE A 139 -4.34 -12.39 -10.42
N SER A 140 -4.83 -12.81 -11.59
CA SER A 140 -4.14 -12.62 -12.86
C SER A 140 -4.18 -11.15 -13.30
N PRO A 141 -3.21 -10.68 -14.12
CA PRO A 141 -3.27 -9.34 -14.72
C PRO A 141 -4.58 -9.08 -15.48
N GLU A 142 -5.07 -10.08 -16.22
CA GLU A 142 -6.33 -10.00 -16.98
C GLU A 142 -7.53 -9.79 -16.05
N ASP A 143 -7.58 -10.50 -14.91
CA ASP A 143 -8.67 -10.35 -13.96
C ASP A 143 -8.56 -9.06 -13.15
N GLN A 144 -7.34 -8.55 -12.91
CA GLN A 144 -7.14 -7.21 -12.37
C GLN A 144 -7.66 -6.13 -13.31
N GLU A 145 -7.43 -6.29 -14.62
CA GLU A 145 -7.94 -5.36 -15.63
C GLU A 145 -9.47 -5.38 -15.67
N LYS A 146 -10.10 -6.55 -15.57
CA LYS A 146 -11.57 -6.66 -15.46
C LYS A 146 -12.15 -5.97 -14.22
N GLN A 147 -11.37 -5.78 -13.16
CA GLN A 147 -11.78 -5.03 -11.97
C GLN A 147 -11.60 -3.52 -12.12
N SER A 148 -10.86 -3.04 -13.13
CA SER A 148 -10.67 -1.62 -13.40
C SER A 148 -11.99 -0.96 -13.80
N ILE A 149 -12.19 0.29 -13.35
CA ILE A 149 -13.38 1.07 -13.71
C ILE A 149 -13.22 1.86 -15.01
N GLY A 150 -12.05 1.76 -15.68
CA GLY A 150 -11.78 2.47 -16.93
C GLY A 150 -11.63 3.99 -16.73
N GLU A 151 -12.23 4.76 -17.64
CA GLU A 151 -12.27 6.24 -17.57
C GLU A 151 -13.28 6.70 -16.52
N LEU A 152 -12.94 7.76 -15.79
CA LEU A 152 -13.86 8.35 -14.81
C LEU A 152 -14.97 9.15 -15.49
N ASP A 153 -16.20 8.89 -15.06
CA ASP A 153 -17.32 9.79 -15.30
C ASP A 153 -17.12 11.08 -14.48
N LYS A 154 -16.91 12.22 -15.15
CA LYS A 154 -16.69 13.52 -14.52
C LYS A 154 -17.88 14.00 -13.69
N GLU A 155 -19.10 13.50 -13.97
CA GLU A 155 -20.28 13.80 -13.17
C GLU A 155 -20.36 12.95 -11.89
N SER A 156 -19.57 11.88 -11.80
CA SER A 156 -19.57 10.97 -10.64
C SER A 156 -18.76 11.48 -9.45
N TYR A 157 -17.97 12.53 -9.63
CA TYR A 157 -17.15 13.14 -8.58
C TYR A 157 -17.06 14.67 -8.68
N GLU A 158 -16.43 15.28 -7.69
CA GLU A 158 -16.06 16.69 -7.68
C GLU A 158 -14.77 16.88 -6.89
N ILE A 159 -13.83 17.66 -7.43
CA ILE A 159 -12.66 18.07 -6.68
C ILE A 159 -13.08 19.25 -5.81
N LEU A 160 -13.12 19.04 -4.49
CA LEU A 160 -13.50 20.06 -3.51
C LEU A 160 -12.37 21.07 -3.30
N GLU A 161 -11.14 20.56 -3.22
CA GLU A 161 -9.95 21.35 -2.95
C GLU A 161 -8.71 20.66 -3.53
N THR A 162 -7.77 21.47 -4.02
CA THR A 162 -6.44 21.02 -4.44
C THR A 162 -5.41 21.88 -3.74
N GLU A 163 -4.62 21.27 -2.88
CA GLU A 163 -3.44 21.90 -2.29
C GLU A 163 -2.20 21.42 -3.04
N HIS A 164 -1.19 22.28 -3.19
CA HIS A 164 0.06 21.86 -3.80
C HIS A 164 1.25 22.45 -3.06
N ASN A 165 2.31 21.65 -2.95
CA ASN A 165 3.64 22.14 -2.64
C ASN A 165 4.62 21.65 -3.73
N ARG A 166 5.92 21.93 -3.57
CA ARG A 166 6.94 21.58 -4.57
C ARG A 166 7.11 20.07 -4.80
N ALA A 167 6.70 19.23 -3.85
CA ALA A 167 6.91 17.79 -3.88
C ALA A 167 5.62 17.00 -4.07
N VAL A 168 4.48 17.50 -3.59
CA VAL A 168 3.22 16.74 -3.52
C VAL A 168 2.00 17.63 -3.81
N GLN A 169 1.04 17.08 -4.54
CA GLN A 169 -0.32 17.60 -4.71
C GLN A 169 -1.31 16.85 -3.80
N ASN A 170 -2.10 17.53 -3.00
CA ASN A 170 -3.20 16.92 -2.24
C ASN A 170 -4.52 17.21 -2.95
N PHE A 171 -5.23 16.16 -3.34
CA PHE A 171 -6.59 16.25 -3.88
C PHE A 171 -7.60 15.86 -2.80
N HIS A 172 -8.61 16.71 -2.63
CA HIS A 172 -9.78 16.43 -1.80
C HIS A 172 -10.99 16.25 -2.71
N VAL A 173 -11.51 15.03 -2.77
CA VAL A 173 -12.46 14.62 -3.81
C VAL A 173 -13.75 14.13 -3.17
N LEU A 174 -14.87 14.66 -3.61
CA LEU A 174 -16.21 14.16 -3.28
C LEU A 174 -16.63 13.09 -4.28
N LEU A 175 -17.03 11.91 -3.79
CA LEU A 175 -17.82 10.97 -4.58
C LEU A 175 -19.31 11.37 -4.52
N LYS A 176 -19.93 11.52 -5.69
CA LYS A 176 -21.37 11.84 -5.80
C LYS A 176 -22.27 10.61 -5.81
N ARG A 177 -21.67 9.40 -5.79
CA ARG A 177 -22.41 8.14 -5.85
C ARG A 177 -22.94 7.72 -4.47
N ALA A 178 -24.19 7.27 -4.43
CA ALA A 178 -24.84 6.82 -3.19
C ALA A 178 -24.35 5.47 -2.66
N LYS A 179 -23.84 4.58 -3.53
CA LYS A 179 -23.37 3.24 -3.16
C LYS A 179 -22.00 2.97 -3.75
N PHE A 180 -21.08 2.53 -2.92
CA PHE A 180 -19.73 2.14 -3.28
C PHE A 180 -19.23 1.11 -2.26
N ASP A 181 -18.25 0.32 -2.67
CA ASP A 181 -17.51 -0.58 -1.80
C ASP A 181 -16.02 -0.24 -1.82
N LYS A 182 -15.25 -0.97 -1.02
CA LYS A 182 -13.80 -0.78 -0.87
C LYS A 182 -13.04 -1.01 -2.18
N ASN A 183 -13.52 -1.92 -3.04
CA ASN A 183 -12.88 -2.18 -4.34
C ASN A 183 -13.14 -1.03 -5.31
N TYR A 184 -14.39 -0.56 -5.42
CA TYR A 184 -14.73 0.60 -6.24
C TYR A 184 -13.90 1.83 -5.85
N VAL A 185 -13.79 2.13 -4.54
CA VAL A 185 -13.01 3.26 -4.05
C VAL A 185 -11.53 3.13 -4.43
N TYR A 186 -10.97 1.94 -4.29
CA TYR A 186 -9.59 1.67 -4.71
C TYR A 186 -9.39 1.92 -6.22
N GLN A 187 -10.26 1.35 -7.05
CA GLN A 187 -10.18 1.50 -8.51
C GLN A 187 -10.43 2.95 -8.95
N PHE A 188 -11.33 3.65 -8.27
CA PHE A 188 -11.55 5.09 -8.45
C PHE A 188 -10.28 5.89 -8.20
N ILE A 189 -9.59 5.65 -7.09
CA ILE A 189 -8.34 6.36 -6.77
C ILE A 189 -7.27 6.07 -7.83
N LYS A 190 -7.15 4.83 -8.31
CA LYS A 190 -6.20 4.48 -9.38
C LYS A 190 -6.49 5.24 -10.68
N ALA A 191 -7.75 5.24 -11.12
CA ALA A 191 -8.16 5.96 -12.32
C ALA A 191 -7.98 7.49 -12.13
N PHE A 192 -8.37 8.03 -10.98
CA PHE A 192 -8.23 9.44 -10.66
C PHE A 192 -6.77 9.89 -10.72
N ARG A 193 -5.85 9.11 -10.13
CA ARG A 193 -4.41 9.38 -10.19
C ARG A 193 -3.89 9.42 -11.61
N LYS A 194 -4.30 8.45 -12.46
CA LYS A 194 -3.90 8.39 -13.87
C LYS A 194 -4.36 9.63 -14.66
N GLU A 195 -5.56 10.13 -14.36
CA GLU A 195 -6.15 11.26 -15.09
C GLU A 195 -5.70 12.64 -14.57
N ASN A 196 -5.44 12.78 -13.26
CA ASN A 196 -5.31 14.09 -12.61
C ASN A 196 -3.95 14.37 -11.99
N CYS A 197 -3.18 13.35 -11.62
CA CYS A 197 -1.91 13.57 -10.93
C CYS A 197 -0.78 13.85 -11.92
N THR A 198 -0.21 15.05 -11.83
CA THR A 198 0.92 15.50 -12.65
C THR A 198 2.27 15.31 -11.94
N MET A 199 2.23 15.01 -10.64
CA MET A 199 3.37 14.67 -9.79
C MET A 199 2.90 13.74 -8.66
N ASN A 200 3.77 13.44 -7.68
CA ASN A 200 3.37 12.72 -6.48
C ASN A 200 2.12 13.38 -5.88
N CYS A 201 1.09 12.58 -5.60
CA CYS A 201 -0.16 13.12 -5.12
C CYS A 201 -0.78 12.27 -4.00
N ASN A 202 -1.46 12.94 -3.08
CA ASN A 202 -2.36 12.33 -2.12
C ASN A 202 -3.80 12.50 -2.61
N VAL A 203 -4.64 11.51 -2.40
CA VAL A 203 -6.06 11.56 -2.74
C VAL A 203 -6.88 11.22 -1.50
N ASN A 204 -7.64 12.21 -1.01
CA ASN A 204 -8.58 12.06 0.10
C ASN A 204 -9.99 12.04 -0.47
N LEU A 205 -10.76 11.00 -0.13
CA LEU A 205 -12.06 10.75 -0.73
C LEU A 205 -13.19 10.88 0.28
N TYR A 206 -14.21 11.66 -0.05
CA TYR A 206 -15.33 12.00 0.84
C TYR A 206 -16.67 11.59 0.24
N ASP A 207 -17.66 11.25 1.08
CA ASP A 207 -19.05 10.98 0.67
C ASP A 207 -20.00 12.16 0.92
N SER A 208 -19.50 13.28 1.49
CA SER A 208 -20.32 14.44 1.84
C SER A 208 -19.53 15.75 1.75
N LYS A 209 -20.12 16.78 1.12
CA LYS A 209 -19.58 18.15 1.16
C LYS A 209 -19.63 18.78 2.55
N SER A 210 -20.35 18.18 3.50
CA SER A 210 -20.51 18.75 4.83
C SER A 210 -19.19 18.84 5.61
N VAL A 211 -18.13 18.13 5.18
CA VAL A 211 -16.80 18.18 5.81
C VAL A 211 -15.81 19.09 5.09
N SER A 212 -16.22 19.82 4.04
CA SER A 212 -15.31 20.71 3.30
C SER A 212 -14.64 21.74 4.20
N ASN A 213 -15.35 22.29 5.18
CA ASN A 213 -14.81 23.26 6.14
C ASN A 213 -13.85 22.65 7.18
N LEU A 214 -13.68 21.33 7.18
CA LEU A 214 -12.76 20.60 8.05
C LEU A 214 -11.48 20.15 7.32
N ILE A 215 -11.40 20.35 6.00
CA ILE A 215 -10.18 20.09 5.23
C ILE A 215 -9.07 21.03 5.71
N GLY A 216 -7.86 20.49 5.91
CA GLY A 216 -6.71 21.23 6.42
C GLY A 216 -6.76 21.59 7.91
N VAL A 217 -7.88 21.36 8.62
CA VAL A 217 -8.01 21.67 10.05
C VAL A 217 -7.31 20.60 10.88
N TYR A 218 -6.37 21.02 11.74
CA TYR A 218 -5.67 20.14 12.67
C TYR A 218 -5.29 20.87 13.97
N PRO A 219 -5.47 20.25 15.15
CA PRO A 219 -6.10 18.95 15.38
C PRO A 219 -7.64 19.02 15.24
N LEU A 220 -8.25 17.94 14.74
CA LEU A 220 -9.70 17.74 14.83
C LEU A 220 -10.05 17.13 16.19
N GLU A 221 -11.11 17.64 16.82
CA GLU A 221 -11.54 17.22 18.15
C GLU A 221 -13.06 17.05 18.23
N GLY A 222 -13.53 16.19 19.14
CA GLY A 222 -14.95 16.02 19.45
C GLY A 222 -15.84 15.80 18.21
N LYS A 223 -16.84 16.67 18.01
CA LYS A 223 -17.83 16.54 16.93
C LYS A 223 -17.22 16.66 15.52
N ASP A 224 -16.19 17.48 15.35
CA ASP A 224 -15.55 17.67 14.05
C ASP A 224 -14.73 16.43 13.68
N TYR A 225 -14.06 15.81 14.66
CA TYR A 225 -13.39 14.52 14.46
C TYR A 225 -14.40 13.45 14.05
N LEU A 226 -15.52 13.32 14.77
CA LEU A 226 -16.58 12.35 14.43
C LEU A 226 -17.12 12.57 13.02
N LYS A 227 -17.40 13.83 12.65
CA LYS A 227 -17.92 14.18 11.33
C LYS A 227 -16.92 13.84 10.22
N MET A 228 -15.64 14.14 10.41
CA MET A 228 -14.58 13.73 9.48
C MET A 228 -14.51 12.20 9.38
N ALA A 229 -14.53 11.50 10.51
CA ALA A 229 -14.45 10.04 10.55
C ALA A 229 -15.62 9.34 9.84
N ASP A 230 -16.81 9.90 9.88
CA ASP A 230 -18.01 9.33 9.25
C ASP A 230 -18.05 9.55 7.72
N HIS A 231 -17.32 10.56 7.22
CA HIS A 231 -17.40 11.04 5.84
C HIS A 231 -16.10 10.94 5.02
N LEU A 232 -14.93 10.82 5.65
CA LEU A 232 -13.67 10.49 4.98
C LEU A 232 -13.61 8.99 4.70
N ILE A 233 -13.88 8.62 3.46
CA ILE A 233 -13.96 7.24 2.99
C ILE A 233 -12.58 6.58 2.94
N SER A 234 -11.59 7.30 2.41
CA SER A 234 -10.24 6.78 2.19
C SER A 234 -9.22 7.91 2.09
N ALA A 235 -8.02 7.68 2.61
CA ALA A 235 -6.87 8.53 2.40
C ALA A 235 -5.76 7.72 1.71
N SER A 236 -5.44 8.06 0.47
CA SER A 236 -4.38 7.40 -0.31
C SER A 236 -3.18 8.32 -0.40
N SER A 237 -2.05 7.91 0.17
CA SER A 237 -0.80 8.67 0.12
C SER A 237 -0.01 8.38 -1.17
N PHE A 238 0.86 9.32 -1.56
CA PHE A 238 1.70 9.19 -2.76
C PHE A 238 2.73 8.06 -2.66
N ASP A 239 3.13 7.67 -1.45
CA ASP A 239 4.14 6.65 -1.16
C ASP A 239 3.55 5.27 -0.83
N ALA A 240 2.22 5.18 -0.75
CA ALA A 240 1.49 3.94 -0.46
C ALA A 240 0.24 3.80 -1.34
N THR A 241 0.41 3.95 -2.66
CA THR A 241 -0.69 4.03 -3.64
C THR A 241 -1.56 2.78 -3.72
N GLU A 242 -1.00 1.61 -3.38
CA GLU A 242 -1.72 0.33 -3.42
C GLU A 242 -2.46 0.01 -2.11
N VAL A 243 -2.33 0.86 -1.06
CA VAL A 243 -3.05 0.66 0.20
C VAL A 243 -4.55 0.94 0.00
N ARG A 244 -5.36 -0.07 0.28
CA ARG A 244 -6.83 0.02 0.26
C ARG A 244 -7.35 0.56 1.59
N ASP A 245 -7.03 1.81 1.90
CA ASP A 245 -7.46 2.45 3.15
C ASP A 245 -8.98 2.67 3.20
N TRP A 246 -9.58 2.53 4.39
CA TRP A 246 -11.03 2.48 4.58
C TRP A 246 -11.46 3.06 5.93
N TYR A 247 -12.07 4.25 5.88
CA TYR A 247 -12.43 5.08 7.04
C TYR A 247 -11.27 5.22 8.03
N PRO A 248 -10.16 5.87 7.63
CA PRO A 248 -8.94 5.94 8.44
C PRO A 248 -9.16 6.60 9.80
N TYR A 249 -10.08 7.56 9.88
CA TYR A 249 -10.40 8.31 11.09
C TYR A 249 -11.37 7.57 12.01
N GLN A 250 -11.82 6.37 11.65
CA GLN A 250 -12.55 5.51 12.57
C GLN A 250 -11.56 4.65 13.33
N ASP A 251 -10.82 5.32 14.22
CA ASP A 251 -9.74 4.79 15.05
C ASP A 251 -10.11 4.79 16.56
N PHE A 252 -9.14 4.63 17.46
CA PHE A 252 -9.41 4.66 18.89
C PHE A 252 -10.04 5.99 19.36
N LYS A 253 -9.64 7.15 18.80
CA LYS A 253 -10.21 8.46 19.13
C LYS A 253 -11.67 8.56 18.71
N TYR A 254 -12.03 7.98 17.56
CA TYR A 254 -13.44 7.91 17.13
C TYR A 254 -14.31 7.23 18.20
N LYS A 255 -13.82 6.16 18.81
CA LYS A 255 -14.51 5.47 19.91
C LYS A 255 -14.56 6.32 21.17
N GLU A 256 -13.46 6.96 21.54
CA GLU A 256 -13.38 7.84 22.71
C GLU A 256 -14.37 9.01 22.62
N PHE A 257 -14.58 9.57 21.43
CA PHE A 257 -15.57 10.61 21.19
C PHE A 257 -17.01 10.09 21.03
N GLY A 258 -17.25 8.78 21.14
CA GLY A 258 -18.59 8.18 21.10
C GLY A 258 -19.12 7.88 19.69
N GLY A 259 -18.23 7.71 18.72
CA GLY A 259 -18.55 7.28 17.36
C GLY A 259 -19.20 5.90 17.32
N ARG A 260 -20.18 5.72 16.42
CA ARG A 260 -21.06 4.53 16.41
C ARG A 260 -20.97 3.69 15.13
N ASN A 261 -20.26 4.19 14.12
CA ASN A 261 -20.33 3.65 12.76
C ASN A 261 -19.02 2.98 12.28
N TRP A 262 -18.37 2.21 13.15
CA TRP A 262 -17.04 1.62 12.93
C TRP A 262 -16.82 0.93 11.57
N LYS A 263 -16.02 1.57 10.70
CA LYS A 263 -15.76 1.25 9.30
C LYS A 263 -17.03 0.98 8.49
N LYS A 264 -18.06 1.81 8.71
CA LYS A 264 -19.46 1.64 8.24
C LYS A 264 -20.14 0.37 8.75
N LYS A 265 -19.69 -0.18 9.88
CA LYS A 265 -20.32 -1.29 10.59
C LYS A 265 -20.82 -0.77 11.94
N PRO A 266 -22.01 -1.19 12.39
CA PRO A 266 -22.43 -0.92 13.76
C PRO A 266 -21.41 -1.47 14.76
N VAL A 267 -21.11 -0.68 15.79
CA VAL A 267 -20.37 -1.19 16.95
C VAL A 267 -21.27 -2.20 17.66
N LYS A 268 -20.73 -3.41 17.94
CA LYS A 268 -21.40 -4.44 18.75
C LYS A 268 -21.19 -4.16 20.24
#